data_AF-A0A1A8IHH6-F1
#
_entry.id   AF-A0A1A8IHH6-F1
#
_cell.length_a   1.000
_cell.length_b   1.000
_cell.length_c   1.000
_cell.angle_alpha   90.00
_cell.angle_beta   90.00
_cell.angle_gamma   90.00
#
_symmetry.space_group_name_H-M   'P 1'
#
loop_
_entity.id
_entity.type
_entity.pdbx_description
1 polymer ?
#
loop_
_entity_poly.entity_id
_entity_poly.type
_entity_poly.pdbx_seq_one_letter_code
_entity_poly.pdbx_strand_id
1 'polypeptide(L)'
;CAELRCQNGGHCVKPNTGPLYCQCKPGFSGPRCEAHQRCSVPCQNGGICFKNPSNPFQHSCRCPENFYGPYCEIKIPVAKPPTTAKPTPTA
;
A
#
# COMPACT_ATOMS: atom_id res chain seq x y z
N CYS A 1 -6.65 15.05 23.11
CA CYS A 1 -6.14 13.67 23.19
C CYS A 1 -6.68 12.89 24.38
N ALA A 2 -7.60 13.43 25.18
CA ALA A 2 -8.21 12.69 26.30
C ALA A 2 -9.13 11.55 25.84
N GLU A 3 -9.86 11.72 24.72
CA GLU A 3 -10.88 10.76 24.26
C GLU A 3 -10.45 9.94 23.02
N LEU A 4 -9.57 10.48 22.18
CA LEU A 4 -9.04 9.80 20.99
C LEU A 4 -7.62 9.28 21.27
N ARG A 5 -7.51 7.97 21.51
CA ARG A 5 -6.21 7.30 21.57
C ARG A 5 -5.79 6.83 20.18
N CYS A 6 -4.72 7.42 19.66
CA CYS A 6 -4.08 7.00 18.42
C CYS A 6 -3.31 5.69 18.66
N GLN A 7 -3.44 4.75 17.73
CA GLN A 7 -2.79 3.45 17.75
C GLN A 7 -1.52 3.47 16.89
N ASN A 8 -0.73 2.40 16.99
CA ASN A 8 0.45 2.17 16.15
C ASN A 8 1.48 3.32 16.13
N GLY A 9 1.60 4.04 17.26
CA GLY A 9 2.52 5.17 17.38
C GLY A 9 2.12 6.42 16.60
N GLY A 10 0.84 6.56 16.21
CA GLY A 10 0.28 7.81 15.71
C GLY A 10 0.25 8.89 16.80
N HIS A 11 0.38 10.16 16.41
CA HIS A 11 0.40 11.29 17.34
C HIS A 11 -0.95 12.02 17.29
N CYS A 12 -1.55 12.27 18.45
CA CYS A 12 -2.81 12.99 18.51
C CYS A 12 -2.57 14.50 18.37
N VAL A 13 -3.22 15.10 17.37
CA VAL A 13 -3.12 16.51 17.06
C VAL A 13 -4.45 17.18 17.38
N LYS A 14 -4.40 18.24 18.19
CA LYS A 14 -5.57 19.09 18.48
C LYS A 14 -5.36 20.45 17.81
N PRO A 15 -5.97 20.71 16.63
CA PRO A 15 -5.86 22.00 15.97
C PRO A 15 -6.58 23.09 16.77
N ASN A 16 -6.23 24.37 16.52
CA ASN A 16 -6.91 25.52 17.14
C ASN A 16 -8.38 25.64 16.72
N THR A 17 -8.72 25.15 15.53
CA THR A 17 -10.07 25.15 14.99
C THR A 17 -10.38 23.78 14.41
N GLY A 18 -11.48 23.17 14.83
CA GLY A 18 -11.93 21.85 14.35
C GLY A 18 -11.69 20.69 15.33
N PRO A 19 -12.12 19.48 14.95
CA PRO A 19 -11.99 18.28 15.78
C PRO A 19 -10.52 17.85 15.87
N LEU A 20 -10.17 17.28 17.03
CA LEU A 20 -8.89 16.61 17.21
C LEU A 20 -8.82 15.36 16.31
N TYR A 21 -7.64 15.07 15.76
CA TYR A 21 -7.41 13.94 14.86
C TYR A 21 -6.08 13.27 15.16
N CYS A 22 -5.91 12.03 14.69
CA CYS A 22 -4.63 11.33 14.79
C CYS A 22 -3.80 11.54 13.54
N GLN A 23 -2.58 12.06 13.72
CA GLN A 23 -1.56 12.08 12.67
C GLN A 23 -0.83 10.73 12.67
N CYS A 24 -1.06 9.96 11.62
CA CYS A 24 -0.53 8.60 11.50
C CYS A 24 0.91 8.61 11.00
N LYS A 25 1.71 7.66 11.51
CA LYS A 25 3.02 7.36 10.93
C LYS A 25 2.87 6.78 9.52
N PRO A 26 3.90 6.91 8.67
CA PRO A 26 3.96 6.17 7.41
C PRO A 26 3.74 4.68 7.72
N GLY A 27 2.84 4.03 6.99
CA GLY A 27 2.43 2.64 7.29
C GLY A 27 1.06 2.52 7.93
N PHE A 28 0.43 3.62 8.34
CA PHE A 28 -0.81 3.59 9.10
C PHE A 28 -1.83 4.64 8.64
N SER A 29 -3.11 4.36 8.83
CA SER A 29 -4.25 5.21 8.48
C SER A 29 -5.49 4.82 9.28
N GLY A 30 -6.56 5.57 9.07
CA GLY A 30 -7.78 5.48 9.84
C GLY A 30 -7.88 6.63 10.85
N PRO A 31 -9.07 6.84 11.42
CA PRO A 31 -9.32 7.94 12.37
C PRO A 31 -8.46 7.87 13.63
N ARG A 32 -7.97 6.67 13.98
CA ARG A 32 -7.10 6.39 15.13
C ARG A 32 -5.78 5.75 14.71
N CYS A 33 -5.42 5.78 13.43
CA CYS A 33 -4.25 5.08 12.90
C CYS A 33 -4.29 3.56 13.17
N GLU A 34 -5.48 2.98 13.27
CA GLU A 34 -5.71 1.57 13.54
C GLU A 34 -5.44 0.69 12.33
N ALA A 35 -5.63 1.22 11.12
CA ALA A 35 -5.43 0.50 9.88
C ALA A 35 -3.96 0.62 9.45
N HIS A 36 -3.34 -0.50 9.10
CA HIS A 36 -2.05 -0.44 8.44
C HIS A 36 -2.27 -0.03 6.97
N GLN A 37 -1.74 1.12 6.57
CA GLN A 37 -1.57 1.49 5.16
C GLN A 37 -0.54 0.55 4.56
N ARG A 38 -1.05 -0.56 4.02
CA ARG A 38 -0.18 -1.55 3.42
C ARG A 38 0.43 -1.08 2.10
N CYS A 39 -0.13 -0.06 1.44
CA CYS A 39 0.54 0.65 0.33
C CYS A 39 1.63 1.64 0.80
N SER A 40 1.94 1.73 2.10
CA SER A 40 3.04 2.55 2.57
C SER A 40 4.40 1.87 2.45
N VAL A 41 4.44 0.54 2.26
CA VAL A 41 5.64 -0.10 1.72
C VAL A 41 5.59 0.20 0.23
N PRO A 42 6.46 1.08 -0.30
CA PRO A 42 6.43 1.41 -1.70
C PRO A 42 6.66 0.11 -2.47
N CYS A 43 5.74 -0.26 -3.36
CA CYS A 43 6.06 -1.27 -4.35
C CYS A 43 7.35 -0.80 -5.04
N GLN A 44 8.43 -1.55 -4.86
CA GLN A 44 9.75 -1.15 -5.28
C GLN A 44 9.84 -1.15 -6.81
N ASN A 45 10.87 -0.50 -7.34
CA ASN A 45 11.21 -0.56 -8.76
C ASN A 45 10.09 -0.09 -9.72
N GLY A 46 9.26 0.86 -9.27
CA GLY A 46 8.16 1.39 -10.08
C GLY A 46 6.91 0.50 -10.09
N GLY A 47 6.78 -0.42 -9.14
CA GLY A 47 5.53 -1.12 -8.90
C GLY A 47 4.41 -0.15 -8.51
N ILE A 48 3.20 -0.45 -8.96
CA ILE A 48 2.02 0.35 -8.60
C ILE A 48 1.28 -0.41 -7.49
N CYS A 49 0.90 0.28 -6.41
CA CYS A 49 0.11 -0.34 -5.35
C CYS A 49 -1.39 -0.18 -5.63
N PHE A 50 -2.13 -1.28 -5.64
CA PHE A 50 -3.57 -1.28 -5.83
C PHE A 50 -4.22 -1.78 -4.54
N LYS A 51 -5.14 -0.98 -4.01
CA LYS A 51 -6.06 -1.42 -2.95
C LYS A 51 -7.14 -2.29 -3.58
N ASN A 52 -7.46 -3.42 -2.97
CA ASN A 52 -8.57 -4.24 -3.44
C ASN A 52 -9.89 -3.51 -3.10
N PRO A 53 -10.74 -3.18 -4.09
CA PRO A 53 -11.99 -2.45 -3.83
C PRO A 53 -12.95 -3.21 -2.93
N SER A 54 -12.90 -4.54 -2.93
CA SER A 54 -13.73 -5.40 -2.09
C SER A 54 -13.18 -5.60 -0.68
N ASN A 55 -11.87 -5.39 -0.47
CA ASN A 55 -11.27 -5.55 0.84
C ASN A 55 -10.18 -4.48 1.05
N PRO A 56 -10.49 -3.39 1.76
CA PRO A 56 -9.54 -2.29 1.98
C PRO A 56 -8.31 -2.72 2.80
N PHE A 57 -8.35 -3.89 3.44
CA PHE A 57 -7.22 -4.48 4.17
C PHE A 57 -6.28 -5.28 3.26
N GLN A 58 -6.71 -5.61 2.04
CA GLN A 58 -5.92 -6.31 1.04
C GLN A 58 -5.36 -5.31 0.03
N HIS A 59 -4.04 -5.32 -0.11
CA HIS A 59 -3.28 -4.51 -1.06
C HIS A 59 -2.45 -5.48 -1.89
N SER A 60 -2.31 -5.18 -3.17
CA SER A 60 -1.44 -5.93 -4.07
C SER A 60 -0.60 -4.96 -4.88
N CYS A 61 0.68 -5.27 -5.04
CA CYS A 61 1.56 -4.57 -5.96
C CYS A 61 1.42 -5.18 -7.35
N ARG A 62 1.19 -4.36 -8.39
CA ARG A 62 1.39 -4.80 -9.78
C ARG A 62 2.79 -4.39 -10.18
N CYS A 63 3.61 -5.39 -10.43
CA CYS A 63 5.00 -5.20 -10.80
C CYS A 63 5.16 -4.96 -12.30
N PRO A 64 6.17 -4.17 -12.71
CA PRO A 64 6.56 -4.07 -14.11
C PRO A 64 7.11 -5.41 -14.64
N GLU A 65 7.18 -5.58 -15.96
CA GLU A 65 7.55 -6.84 -16.64
C GLU A 65 8.93 -7.43 -16.26
N ASN A 66 9.76 -6.68 -15.53
CA ASN A 66 11.09 -7.08 -15.09
C ASN A 66 11.20 -7.31 -13.57
N PHE A 67 10.09 -7.29 -12.84
CA PHE A 67 10.08 -7.40 -11.38
C PHE A 67 8.96 -8.30 -10.88
N TYR A 68 9.21 -9.01 -9.78
CA TYR A 68 8.24 -9.86 -9.11
C TYR A 68 8.46 -9.87 -7.59
N GLY A 69 7.56 -10.53 -6.86
CA GLY A 69 7.52 -10.51 -5.40
C GLY A 69 6.34 -9.69 -4.85
N PRO A 70 6.03 -9.82 -3.55
CA PRO A 70 4.91 -9.11 -2.91
C PRO A 70 5.03 -7.58 -2.99
N TYR A 71 6.25 -7.06 -3.09
CA TYR A 71 6.55 -5.63 -3.20
C TYR A 71 7.38 -5.29 -4.43
N CYS A 72 7.41 -6.14 -5.45
CA CYS A 72 8.24 -5.97 -6.65
C CYS A 72 9.74 -5.79 -6.33
N GLU A 73 10.19 -6.41 -5.24
CA GLU A 73 11.56 -6.32 -4.73
C GLU A 73 12.54 -7.19 -5.51
N ILE A 74 12.06 -8.18 -6.27
CA ILE A 74 12.90 -9.14 -6.98
C ILE A 74 12.97 -8.79 -8.47
N LYS A 75 14.17 -8.54 -8.99
CA LYS A 75 14.42 -8.39 -10.43
C LYS A 75 14.37 -9.76 -11.10
N ILE A 76 13.64 -9.87 -12.20
CA ILE A 76 13.66 -11.08 -13.03
C ILE A 76 15.03 -11.11 -13.73
N PRO A 77 15.89 -12.11 -13.47
CA PRO A 77 17.12 -12.27 -14.25
C PRO A 77 16.71 -12.58 -15.69
N VAL A 78 17.25 -11.80 -16.63
CA VAL A 78 17.02 -11.90 -18.07
C VAL A 78 17.61 -13.22 -18.60
N ALA A 79 16.98 -14.34 -18.26
CA ALA A 79 17.34 -15.68 -18.69
C ALA A 79 16.13 -16.44 -19.26
N LYS A 80 14.96 -15.79 -19.35
CA LYS A 80 13.85 -16.27 -20.19
C LYS A 80 13.39 -15.16 -21.13
N PRO A 81 13.29 -15.42 -22.45
CA PRO A 81 12.64 -14.51 -23.37
C PRO A 81 11.21 -14.21 -22.89
N PRO A 82 10.68 -13.03 -23.17
CA PRO A 82 9.37 -12.59 -22.71
C PRO A 82 8.30 -13.45 -23.39
N THR A 83 7.80 -14.47 -22.71
CA THR A 83 6.45 -14.96 -23.01
C THR A 83 5.47 -13.98 -22.40
N THR A 84 5.26 -12.87 -23.10
CA THR A 84 4.01 -12.12 -23.08
C THR A 84 2.88 -13.07 -23.48
N ALA A 85 2.47 -13.94 -22.55
CA ALA A 85 1.17 -14.58 -22.59
C ALA A 85 0.15 -13.58 -22.04
N LYS A 86 -0.04 -12.49 -22.79
CA LYS A 86 -1.34 -11.82 -22.80
C LYS A 86 -2.33 -12.93 -23.22
N PRO A 87 -3.38 -13.26 -22.45
CA PRO A 87 -4.39 -14.17 -22.94
C PRO A 87 -4.98 -13.53 -24.20
N THR A 88 -4.65 -14.10 -25.35
CA THR A 88 -5.29 -13.81 -26.62
C THR A 88 -6.78 -14.04 -26.42
N PRO A 89 -7.66 -13.02 -26.56
CA PRO A 89 -9.05 -13.32 -26.80
C PRO A 89 -9.14 -13.88 -28.22
N THR A 90 -9.21 -15.20 -28.32
CA THR A 90 -9.64 -15.89 -29.53
C THR A 90 -11.02 -15.36 -29.91
N ALA A 91 -11.13 -14.77 -31.10
CA ALA A 91 -12.39 -14.56 -31.82
C ALA A 91 -12.11 -14.84 -33.30
#